data_AF-A0A8B8FYU7-F1
#
_entry.id   AF-A0A8B8FYU7-F1
#
_cell.length_a   1.000
_cell.length_b   1.000
_cell.length_c   1.000
_cell.angle_alpha   90.00
_cell.angle_beta   90.00
_cell.angle_gamma   90.00
#
_symmetry.space_group_name_H-M   'P 1'
#
loop_
_entity.id
_entity.type
_entity.pdbx_description
1 polymer ?
#
loop_
_entity_poly.entity_id
_entity_poly.type
_entity_poly.pdbx_seq_one_letter_code
_entity_poly.pdbx_strand_id
1 'polypeptide(L)'
;MKRHYETKHKSFSEKYQVGSNLRKSKIESLYLSYSTSTQINNKAMSEQEKCTEASIHISWILPKHMKLFTNADIIKECIVEAGNVLFDSKNNIMETTRNIPLSTSSDTRNTELLAKENHSN
;
A
#
# COMPACT_ATOMS: atom_id res chain seq x y z
N MET A 1 -28.68 10.09 12.23
CA MET A 1 -27.84 9.25 13.12
C MET A 1 -28.54 8.83 14.41
N LYS A 2 -29.00 9.75 15.27
CA LYS A 2 -29.66 9.42 16.56
C LYS A 2 -30.82 8.42 16.44
N ARG A 3 -31.80 8.70 15.56
CA ARG A 3 -32.94 7.80 15.29
C ARG A 3 -32.51 6.41 14.81
N HIS A 4 -31.48 6.32 13.97
CA HIS A 4 -30.98 5.03 13.47
C HIS A 4 -30.37 4.21 14.60
N TYR A 5 -29.56 4.82 15.45
CA TYR A 5 -28.95 4.17 16.60
C TYR A 5 -30.01 3.66 17.58
N GLU A 6 -31.00 4.50 17.91
CA GLU A 6 -32.06 4.15 18.86
C GLU A 6 -33.03 3.08 18.34
N THR A 7 -33.20 2.97 17.02
CA THR A 7 -34.14 2.00 16.41
C THR A 7 -33.48 0.71 15.95
N LYS A 8 -32.22 0.75 15.49
CA LYS A 8 -31.50 -0.41 14.95
C LYS A 8 -30.48 -1.01 15.92
N HIS A 9 -30.05 -0.26 16.93
CA HIS A 9 -29.05 -0.70 17.93
C HIS A 9 -29.58 -0.63 19.36
N LYS A 10 -30.91 -0.70 19.53
CA LYS A 10 -31.59 -0.66 20.83
C LYS A 10 -31.05 -1.71 21.81
N SER A 11 -30.78 -2.92 21.32
CA SER A 11 -30.25 -4.05 22.09
C SER A 11 -28.91 -3.76 22.76
N PHE A 12 -28.10 -2.85 22.19
CA PHE A 12 -26.83 -2.45 22.80
C PHE A 12 -27.06 -1.68 24.11
N SER A 13 -28.03 -0.75 24.12
CA SER A 13 -28.33 0.04 25.31
C SER A 13 -29.11 -0.75 26.36
N GLU A 14 -29.86 -1.78 25.95
CA GLU A 14 -30.50 -2.74 26.85
C GLU A 14 -29.47 -3.62 27.58
N LYS A 15 -28.46 -4.11 26.85
CA LYS A 15 -27.39 -4.97 27.41
C LYS A 15 -26.28 -4.19 28.13
N TYR A 16 -26.02 -2.97 27.69
CA TYR A 16 -25.00 -2.07 28.24
C TYR A 16 -25.64 -0.74 28.60
N GLN A 17 -26.23 -0.66 29.79
CA GLN A 17 -26.95 0.53 30.25
C GLN A 17 -26.08 1.78 30.23
N VAL A 18 -26.68 2.91 29.86
CA VAL A 18 -26.01 4.21 29.77
C VAL A 18 -25.46 4.61 31.15
N GLY A 19 -24.19 5.02 31.20
CA GLY A 19 -23.51 5.40 32.44
C GLY A 19 -22.89 4.23 33.23
N SER A 20 -23.21 2.97 32.90
CA SER A 20 -22.61 1.81 33.57
C SER A 20 -21.11 1.64 33.23
N ASN A 21 -20.33 1.15 34.20
CA ASN A 21 -18.93 0.80 33.97
C ASN A 21 -18.77 -0.29 32.89
N LEU A 22 -19.72 -1.23 32.83
CA LEU A 22 -19.76 -2.27 31.81
C LEU A 22 -19.86 -1.68 30.39
N ARG A 23 -20.63 -0.60 30.21
CA ARG A 23 -20.73 0.10 28.94
C ARG A 23 -19.42 0.79 28.57
N LYS A 24 -18.74 1.43 29.53
CA LYS A 24 -17.43 2.08 29.30
C LYS A 24 -16.40 1.05 28.81
N SER A 25 -16.23 -0.06 29.54
CA SER A 25 -15.28 -1.11 29.16
C SER A 25 -15.63 -1.75 27.80
N LYS A 26 -16.91 -1.89 27.48
CA LYS A 26 -17.31 -2.42 26.17
C LYS A 26 -16.99 -1.45 25.02
N ILE A 27 -17.20 -0.15 25.23
CA ILE A 27 -16.85 0.87 24.25
C ILE A 27 -15.33 0.92 24.03
N GLU A 28 -14.54 0.88 25.10
CA GLU A 28 -13.07 0.82 25.01
C GLU A 28 -12.59 -0.42 24.24
N SER A 29 -13.15 -1.60 24.53
CA SER A 29 -12.85 -2.83 23.80
C SER A 29 -13.20 -2.74 22.30
N LEU A 30 -14.35 -2.14 21.96
CA LEU A 30 -14.74 -1.93 20.57
C LEU A 30 -13.83 -0.93 19.86
N TYR A 31 -13.43 0.15 20.54
CA TYR A 31 -12.49 1.13 20.01
C TYR A 31 -11.12 0.51 19.74
N LEU A 32 -10.59 -0.28 20.69
CA LEU A 32 -9.33 -1.01 20.52
C LEU A 32 -9.42 -2.00 19.35
N SER A 33 -10.50 -2.79 19.28
CA SER A 33 -10.72 -3.72 18.16
C SER A 33 -10.81 -2.98 16.82
N TYR A 34 -11.48 -1.83 16.76
CA TYR A 34 -11.55 -1.01 15.56
C TYR A 34 -10.18 -0.45 15.18
N SER A 35 -9.42 0.09 16.14
CA SER A 35 -8.06 0.59 15.92
C SER A 35 -7.13 -0.50 15.38
N THR A 36 -7.15 -1.68 15.97
CA THR A 36 -6.33 -2.82 15.52
C THR A 36 -6.73 -3.28 14.12
N SER A 37 -8.03 -3.43 13.84
CA SER A 37 -8.51 -3.83 12.51
C SER A 37 -8.25 -2.77 11.44
N THR A 38 -8.29 -1.49 11.80
CA THR A 38 -7.99 -0.38 10.87
C THR A 38 -6.50 -0.14 10.71
N GLN A 39 -5.64 -0.47 11.68
CA GLN A 39 -4.18 -0.46 11.50
C GLN A 39 -3.72 -1.41 10.39
N ILE A 40 -4.39 -2.55 10.22
CA ILE A 40 -4.10 -3.48 9.11
C ILE A 40 -4.43 -2.82 7.76
N ASN A 41 -5.54 -2.08 7.67
CA ASN A 41 -5.93 -1.36 6.46
C ASN A 41 -5.15 -0.05 6.21
N ASN A 42 -4.59 0.56 7.26
CA ASN A 42 -3.83 1.80 7.21
C ASN A 42 -2.31 1.58 7.31
N LYS A 43 -1.81 0.36 7.14
CA LYS A 43 -0.37 0.13 7.18
C LYS A 43 0.26 0.88 6.00
N ALA A 44 1.03 1.93 6.31
CA ALA A 44 1.84 2.59 5.32
C ALA A 44 2.76 1.56 4.66
N MET A 45 2.76 1.55 3.33
CA MET A 45 3.60 0.65 2.55
C MET A 45 5.06 0.79 3.00
N SER A 46 5.69 -0.33 3.36
CA SER A 46 7.12 -0.36 3.67
C SER A 46 7.93 0.10 2.47
N GLU A 47 9.16 0.56 2.70
CA GLU A 47 10.04 0.99 1.62
C GLU A 47 10.25 -0.10 0.56
N GLN A 48 10.38 -1.36 0.99
CA GLN A 48 10.52 -2.50 0.09
C GLN A 48 9.26 -2.76 -0.75
N GLU A 49 8.08 -2.63 -0.15
CA GLU A 49 6.81 -2.76 -0.88
C GLU A 49 6.67 -1.62 -1.91
N LYS A 50 7.07 -0.38 -1.56
CA LYS A 50 7.09 0.76 -2.51
C LYS A 50 8.04 0.53 -3.68
N CYS A 51 9.23 0.00 -3.42
CA CYS A 51 10.17 -0.38 -4.48
C CYS A 51 9.60 -1.47 -5.38
N THR A 52 8.87 -2.43 -4.81
CA THR A 52 8.23 -3.51 -5.56
C THR A 52 7.08 -2.99 -6.43
N GLU A 53 6.24 -2.11 -5.89
CA GLU A 53 5.17 -1.45 -6.66
C GLU A 53 5.74 -0.61 -7.81
N ALA A 54 6.79 0.18 -7.56
CA ALA A 54 7.47 0.95 -8.59
C ALA A 54 8.02 0.04 -9.71
N SER A 55 8.58 -1.12 -9.35
CA SER A 55 9.05 -2.12 -10.30
C SER A 55 7.91 -2.65 -11.18
N ILE A 56 6.76 -3.00 -10.60
CA ILE A 56 5.57 -3.46 -11.34
C ILE A 56 5.09 -2.40 -12.33
N HIS A 57 5.05 -1.12 -11.93
CA HIS A 57 4.68 -0.02 -12.83
C HIS A 57 5.65 0.11 -14.01
N ILE A 58 6.95 -0.04 -13.79
CA ILE A 58 7.96 0.02 -14.87
C ILE A 58 7.79 -1.19 -15.81
N SER A 59 7.62 -2.40 -15.27
CA SER A 59 7.40 -3.62 -16.07
C SER A 59 6.11 -3.56 -16.89
N TRP A 60 5.11 -2.77 -16.48
CA TRP A 60 3.89 -2.52 -17.26
C TRP A 60 4.09 -1.54 -18.43
N ILE A 61 4.98 -0.56 -18.29
CA ILE A 61 5.24 0.47 -19.31
C ILE A 61 6.17 -0.06 -20.40
N LEU A 62 7.23 -0.78 -20.03
CA LEU A 62 8.26 -1.28 -20.95
C LEU A 62 7.70 -2.04 -22.17
N PRO A 63 6.81 -3.04 -22.00
CA PRO A 63 6.22 -3.78 -23.12
C PRO A 63 5.36 -2.91 -24.04
N LYS A 64 4.68 -1.88 -23.50
CA LYS A 64 3.86 -0.96 -24.30
C LYS A 64 4.67 -0.17 -25.33
N HIS A 65 5.96 0.01 -25.07
CA HIS A 65 6.89 0.71 -25.96
C HIS A 65 7.87 -0.25 -26.66
N MET A 66 7.61 -1.56 -26.65
CA MET A 66 8.47 -2.59 -27.24
C MET A 66 9.92 -2.52 -26.74
N LYS A 67 10.10 -2.19 -25.45
CA LYS A 67 11.42 -2.14 -24.82
C LYS A 67 11.64 -3.43 -24.03
N LEU A 68 12.82 -4.03 -24.23
CA LEU A 68 13.24 -5.23 -23.52
C LEU A 68 13.57 -4.92 -22.07
N PHE A 69 13.32 -5.89 -21.18
CA PHE A 69 13.66 -5.83 -19.76
C PHE A 69 15.16 -5.64 -19.51
N THR A 70 16.03 -6.02 -20.46
CA THR A 70 17.47 -5.70 -20.43
C THR A 70 17.76 -4.20 -20.30
N ASN A 71 16.82 -3.34 -20.72
CA ASN A 71 16.95 -1.89 -20.61
C ASN A 71 16.36 -1.33 -19.30
N ALA A 72 15.78 -2.15 -18.42
CA ALA A 72 15.16 -1.68 -17.19
C ALA A 72 16.20 -1.17 -16.18
N ASP A 73 17.40 -1.77 -16.14
CA ASP A 73 18.51 -1.25 -15.33
C ASP A 73 18.96 0.14 -15.80
N ILE A 74 18.96 0.40 -17.12
CA ILE A 74 19.25 1.72 -17.69
C ILE A 74 18.22 2.76 -17.20
N ILE A 75 16.95 2.37 -17.03
CA ILE A 75 15.91 3.28 -16.50
C ILE A 75 16.24 3.72 -15.07
N LYS A 76 16.75 2.83 -14.20
CA LYS A 76 17.20 3.23 -12.85
C LYS A 76 18.34 4.24 -12.93
N GLU A 77 19.33 4.00 -13.79
CA GLU A 77 20.45 4.91 -13.98
C GLU A 77 19.97 6.30 -14.44
N CYS A 78 19.05 6.36 -15.41
CA CYS A 78 18.45 7.61 -15.86
C CYS A 78 17.73 8.36 -14.74
N ILE A 79 16.96 7.66 -13.91
CA ILE A 79 16.21 8.29 -12.80
C ILE A 79 17.18 8.83 -11.74
N VAL A 80 18.23 8.07 -11.41
CA VAL A 80 19.26 8.50 -10.44
C VAL A 80 20.00 9.73 -10.96
N GLU A 81 20.41 9.73 -12.23
CA GLU A 81 21.13 10.87 -12.81
C GLU A 81 20.26 12.13 -12.89
N ALA A 82 19.01 11.99 -13.37
CA ALA A 82 18.05 13.08 -13.37
C ALA A 82 17.77 13.59 -11.94
N GLY A 83 17.63 12.68 -10.98
CA GLY A 83 17.40 13.01 -9.58
C GLY A 83 18.58 13.74 -8.95
N ASN A 84 19.81 13.35 -9.24
CA ASN A 84 21.02 14.04 -8.77
C ASN A 84 21.11 15.48 -9.30
N VAL A 85 20.71 15.73 -10.54
CA VAL A 85 20.73 17.07 -11.15
C VAL A 85 19.58 17.94 -10.66
N LEU A 86 18.38 17.38 -10.50
CA LEU A 86 17.16 18.13 -10.18
C LEU A 86 16.95 18.34 -8.68
N PHE A 87 17.45 17.41 -7.85
CA PHE A 87 17.23 17.42 -6.40
C PHE A 87 18.57 17.38 -5.68
N ASP A 88 19.05 18.56 -5.30
CA ASP A 88 20.31 18.72 -4.57
C ASP A 88 20.25 17.89 -3.26
N SER A 89 21.03 16.81 -3.20
CA SER A 89 21.33 15.99 -2.01
C SER A 89 20.20 15.23 -1.28
N LYS A 90 19.07 14.91 -1.92
CA LYS A 90 18.13 13.91 -1.34
C LYS A 90 18.66 12.48 -1.55
N ASN A 91 19.82 12.18 -0.94
CA ASN A 91 20.51 10.88 -1.03
C ASN A 91 19.57 9.71 -0.77
N ASN A 92 18.66 9.86 0.20
CA ASN A 92 17.70 8.82 0.56
C ASN A 92 16.78 8.43 -0.61
N ILE A 93 16.27 9.39 -1.41
CA ILE A 93 15.41 9.07 -2.56
C ILE A 93 16.20 8.27 -3.59
N MET A 94 17.44 8.71 -3.88
CA MET A 94 18.28 8.05 -4.87
C MET A 94 18.72 6.66 -4.39
N GLU A 95 18.96 6.48 -3.09
CA GLU A 95 19.20 5.16 -2.48
C GLU A 95 17.97 4.26 -2.60
N THR A 96 16.77 4.75 -2.26
CA THR A 96 15.52 3.99 -2.44
C THR A 96 15.30 3.61 -3.90
N THR A 97 15.57 4.51 -4.86
CA THR A 97 15.47 4.21 -6.30
C THR A 97 16.39 3.06 -6.72
N ARG A 98 17.61 2.98 -6.16
CA ARG A 98 18.54 1.88 -6.46
C ARG A 98 18.02 0.53 -5.95
N ASN A 99 17.17 0.52 -4.93
CA ASN A 99 16.56 -0.68 -4.36
C ASN A 99 15.36 -1.22 -5.18
N ILE A 100 14.95 -0.54 -6.26
CA ILE A 100 13.89 -1.02 -7.14
C ILE A 100 14.38 -2.30 -7.87
N PRO A 101 13.69 -3.45 -7.69
CA PRO A 101 14.09 -4.70 -8.32
C PRO A 101 13.67 -4.72 -9.80
N LEU A 102 14.56 -4.33 -10.71
CA LEU A 102 14.33 -4.32 -12.16
C LEU A 102 15.20 -5.36 -12.92
N SER A 103 15.59 -6.43 -12.25
CA SER A 103 16.27 -7.52 -12.95
C SER A 103 15.31 -8.17 -13.94
N THR A 104 15.84 -8.77 -15.02
CA THR A 104 15.04 -9.57 -15.97
C THR A 104 14.15 -10.60 -15.28
N SER A 105 14.64 -11.23 -14.20
CA SER A 105 13.86 -12.17 -13.39
C SER A 105 12.72 -11.51 -12.62
N SER A 106 12.93 -10.30 -12.09
CA SER A 106 11.91 -9.54 -11.37
C SER A 106 10.82 -9.05 -12.33
N ASP A 107 11.22 -8.57 -13.50
CA ASP A 107 10.31 -8.10 -14.54
C ASP A 107 9.45 -9.23 -15.14
N THR A 108 10.03 -10.41 -15.38
CA THR A 108 9.26 -11.59 -15.80
C THR A 108 8.19 -11.92 -14.76
N ARG A 109 8.57 -11.99 -13.48
CA ARG A 109 7.63 -12.25 -12.38
C ARG A 109 6.52 -11.19 -12.31
N ASN A 110 6.86 -9.90 -12.45
CA ASN A 110 5.87 -8.83 -12.43
C ASN A 110 4.90 -8.92 -13.62
N THR A 111 5.42 -9.25 -14.81
CA THR A 111 4.59 -9.44 -16.01
C THR A 111 3.61 -10.60 -15.82
N GLU A 112 4.04 -11.70 -15.21
CA GLU A 112 3.17 -12.82 -14.86
C GLU A 112 2.09 -12.43 -13.83
N LEU A 113 2.43 -11.61 -12.83
CA LEU A 113 1.47 -11.08 -11.86
C LEU A 113 0.41 -10.22 -12.55
N LEU A 114 0.85 -9.28 -13.39
CA LEU A 114 -0.04 -8.40 -14.17
C LEU A 114 -0.96 -9.21 -15.11
N ALA A 115 -0.44 -10.27 -15.73
CA ALA A 115 -1.25 -11.15 -16.56
C ALA A 115 -2.34 -11.88 -15.74
N LYS A 116 -2.01 -12.38 -14.55
CA LYS A 116 -2.98 -13.03 -13.65
C LYS A 116 -4.08 -12.08 -13.17
N GLU A 117 -3.74 -10.83 -12.86
CA GLU A 117 -4.71 -9.82 -12.46
C GLU A 117 -5.67 -9.47 -13.60
N ASN A 118 -5.18 -9.33 -14.83
CA ASN A 118 -6.02 -9.05 -16.00
C ASN A 118 -6.98 -10.19 -16.36
N HIS A 119 -6.65 -11.43 -16.03
CA HIS A 119 -7.51 -12.60 -16.31
C HIS A 119 -8.58 -12.83 -15.22
N SER A 120 -8.51 -12.11 -14.10
CA SER A 120 -9.39 -12.28 -12.93
C SER A 120 -10.53 -11.25 -12.86
N ASN A 121 -10.64 -10.38 -13.88
CA ASN A 121 -11.72 -9.39 -14.08
C ASN A 121 -12.60 -9.78 -15.29
#